data_AF-A0A7Y5U811-F1
#
_entry.id   AF-A0A7Y5U811-F1
#
_cell.length_a   1.000
_cell.length_b   1.000
_cell.length_c   1.000
_cell.angle_alpha   90.00
_cell.angle_beta   90.00
_cell.angle_gamma   90.00
#
_symmetry.space_group_name_H-M   'P 1'
#
loop_
_entity.id
_entity.type
_entity.pdbx_description
1 polymer ?
#
loop_
_entity_poly.entity_id
_entity_poly.type
_entity_poly.pdbx_seq_one_letter_code
_entity_poly.pdbx_strand_id
1 'polypeptide(L)'
;MMRFARAWAAALLLSIPVVAAGCVESDETSDEQDATASTGRFETFVGEDGSHYFQLLAKNGERVLASEAYTSLSGAKNGMTSVKKNGVIEARYEVLSTDGGEFYFNLLAGNGQVIGSSETYTTQANAERAVKTVMEVLRNPTSAAVEEDGPRFETFVGADKKTYFRLRAGNGRIVVQSQGYTSKSGAQGGIDSVKTNGIDASRFEVFEGADGQHTFRIRASNGKIIGRGEMYASKSGVFEAAARVREILRELTNADEPSDTDIRAEIERAATGLTYMSESDYPFTFVSAELAAGAEIDESVVREAFASVVDADPDADKPLADLVSMTSSWQEWKDAEHNCADPEDPVAAELCVKMRDLEQVLEANLDGVGVYYFGANGSDGNVEGTAVSIFIVGRSPDGNLVGVRTLAIWT
;
A
#
# COMPACT_ATOMS: atom_id res chain seq x y z
N MET A 1 -54.82 27.29 -40.61
CA MET A 1 -54.99 26.03 -41.36
C MET A 1 -54.85 24.88 -40.37
N MET A 2 -55.88 24.01 -40.32
CA MET A 2 -56.03 22.77 -39.54
C MET A 2 -56.02 22.87 -38.00
N ARG A 3 -56.88 22.18 -37.23
CA ARG A 3 -58.34 21.96 -37.22
C ARG A 3 -58.60 21.09 -35.97
N PHE A 4 -59.54 21.51 -35.08
CA PHE A 4 -60.46 20.67 -34.27
C PHE A 4 -59.86 19.62 -33.28
N ALA A 5 -60.53 19.14 -32.23
CA ALA A 5 -61.88 19.31 -31.69
C ALA A 5 -61.88 18.88 -30.20
N ARG A 6 -62.83 19.46 -29.47
CA ARG A 6 -63.30 19.02 -28.15
C ARG A 6 -64.09 17.70 -28.26
N ALA A 7 -63.96 16.89 -27.21
CA ALA A 7 -64.95 16.08 -26.49
C ALA A 7 -66.12 15.40 -27.24
N TRP A 8 -66.45 14.16 -26.87
CA TRP A 8 -67.71 13.73 -26.20
C TRP A 8 -67.85 12.20 -26.21
N ALA A 9 -68.76 11.74 -25.35
CA ALA A 9 -69.36 10.40 -25.19
C ALA A 9 -68.64 9.38 -24.28
N ALA A 10 -69.34 8.54 -23.53
CA ALA A 10 -70.63 8.56 -22.83
C ALA A 10 -70.67 7.22 -22.07
N ALA A 11 -71.32 7.22 -20.90
CA ALA A 11 -71.39 6.12 -19.96
C ALA A 11 -72.18 4.90 -20.46
N LEU A 12 -71.86 3.72 -19.90
CA LEU A 12 -72.83 2.66 -19.68
C LEU A 12 -72.64 2.02 -18.29
N LEU A 13 -73.75 1.90 -17.57
CA LEU A 13 -73.95 1.45 -16.20
C LEU A 13 -73.95 -0.08 -16.04
N LEU A 14 -73.68 -0.54 -14.81
CA LEU A 14 -74.25 -1.70 -14.06
C LEU A 14 -73.15 -2.18 -13.07
N SER A 15 -73.29 -2.40 -11.77
CA SER A 15 -74.35 -2.27 -10.75
C SER A 15 -73.67 -2.65 -9.42
N ILE A 16 -73.91 -1.92 -8.33
CA ILE A 16 -73.39 -2.17 -6.96
C ILE A 16 -74.39 -3.06 -6.18
N PRO A 17 -73.95 -3.80 -5.15
CA PRO A 17 -74.44 -3.49 -3.79
C PRO A 17 -73.32 -3.47 -2.72
N VAL A 18 -73.14 -2.35 -1.99
CA VAL A 18 -73.60 -2.01 -0.60
C VAL A 18 -72.83 -2.84 0.46
N VAL A 19 -72.09 -2.31 1.44
CA VAL A 19 -72.55 -1.56 2.64
C VAL A 19 -71.38 -0.85 3.38
N ALA A 20 -71.53 0.48 3.51
CA ALA A 20 -71.37 1.40 4.65
C ALA A 20 -70.10 1.57 5.53
N ALA A 21 -69.91 2.87 5.82
CA ALA A 21 -69.36 3.56 7.02
C ALA A 21 -67.83 3.77 7.07
N GLY A 22 -67.29 4.99 7.16
CA GLY A 22 -67.91 6.31 7.35
C GLY A 22 -66.93 7.45 7.06
N CYS A 23 -67.47 8.65 6.91
CA CYS A 23 -66.76 9.92 6.71
C CYS A 23 -66.12 10.41 8.01
N VAL A 24 -64.91 10.97 7.96
CA VAL A 24 -64.50 12.18 8.71
C VAL A 24 -63.38 12.86 7.91
N GLU A 25 -63.61 14.10 7.47
CA GLU A 25 -62.54 15.07 7.18
C GLU A 25 -61.92 15.49 8.51
N SER A 26 -60.59 15.43 8.62
CA SER A 26 -59.84 16.12 9.66
C SER A 26 -58.55 16.64 9.06
N ASP A 27 -58.48 17.96 8.94
CA ASP A 27 -57.28 18.74 8.74
C ASP A 27 -56.59 18.82 10.12
N GLU A 28 -55.43 18.18 10.31
CA GLU A 28 -54.46 18.52 11.37
C GLU A 28 -53.04 18.17 10.94
N THR A 29 -52.16 19.11 11.29
CA THR A 29 -50.72 19.23 11.10
C THR A 29 -49.90 18.19 11.86
N SER A 30 -48.71 17.88 11.31
CA SER A 30 -47.45 17.43 11.95
C SER A 30 -47.53 16.15 12.81
N ASP A 31 -46.68 15.14 12.65
CA ASP A 31 -45.25 15.03 12.94
C ASP A 31 -44.90 13.59 12.49
N GLU A 32 -43.77 13.24 11.87
CA GLU A 32 -42.41 13.33 12.38
C GLU A 32 -41.47 13.04 11.20
N GLN A 33 -40.48 13.92 11.03
CA GLN A 33 -39.39 13.75 10.08
C GLN A 33 -38.54 12.52 10.42
N ASP A 34 -38.14 11.81 9.37
CA ASP A 34 -37.02 10.89 9.27
C ASP A 34 -35.79 11.34 10.08
N ALA A 35 -35.66 10.83 11.33
CA ALA A 35 -34.64 11.24 12.29
C ALA A 35 -33.70 10.09 12.73
N THR A 36 -33.38 9.14 11.85
CA THR A 36 -32.41 8.06 12.20
C THR A 36 -31.35 7.74 11.15
N ALA A 37 -31.29 8.44 10.02
CA ALA A 37 -30.19 8.25 9.07
C ALA A 37 -28.89 8.89 9.61
N SER A 38 -27.93 8.04 10.01
CA SER A 38 -26.58 8.45 10.39
C SER A 38 -25.91 9.33 9.31
N THR A 39 -25.30 10.44 9.72
CA THR A 39 -24.56 11.37 8.83
C THR A 39 -23.11 10.93 8.59
N GLY A 40 -22.63 9.98 9.38
CA GLY A 40 -21.35 9.31 9.25
C GLY A 40 -21.03 8.48 10.49
N ARG A 41 -19.82 7.92 10.57
CA ARG A 41 -19.47 7.04 11.68
C ARG A 41 -18.04 7.20 12.12
N PHE A 42 -17.82 7.04 13.41
CA PHE A 42 -16.49 6.78 13.93
C PHE A 42 -16.14 5.30 13.80
N GLU A 43 -14.89 5.05 13.47
CA GLU A 43 -14.26 3.74 13.41
C GLU A 43 -12.97 3.75 14.23
N THR A 44 -12.76 2.76 15.10
CA THR A 44 -11.48 2.56 15.81
C THR A 44 -10.71 1.38 15.25
N PHE A 45 -9.37 1.48 15.22
CA PHE A 45 -8.46 0.41 14.80
C PHE A 45 -7.17 0.43 15.63
N VAL A 46 -6.35 -0.62 15.50
CA VAL A 46 -5.02 -0.71 16.12
C VAL A 46 -3.94 -0.55 15.04
N GLY A 47 -2.99 0.36 15.25
CA GLY A 47 -1.85 0.58 14.37
C GLY A 47 -0.80 -0.54 14.48
N GLU A 48 0.20 -0.50 13.61
CA GLU A 48 1.33 -1.45 13.67
C GLU A 48 2.19 -1.24 14.92
N ASP A 49 2.18 -0.02 15.46
CA ASP A 49 2.81 0.35 16.72
C ASP A 49 2.05 -0.17 17.96
N GLY A 50 0.92 -0.86 17.76
CA GLY A 50 0.04 -1.34 18.82
C GLY A 50 -0.82 -0.25 19.45
N SER A 51 -0.72 1.01 18.99
CA SER A 51 -1.56 2.10 19.47
C SER A 51 -2.97 2.01 18.89
N HIS A 52 -3.94 2.56 19.61
CA HIS A 52 -5.31 2.69 19.17
C HIS A 52 -5.53 4.03 18.47
N TYR A 53 -6.27 3.99 17.38
CA TYR A 53 -6.64 5.17 16.59
C TYR A 53 -8.14 5.19 16.37
N PHE A 54 -8.67 6.36 16.00
CA PHE A 54 -9.99 6.46 15.39
C PHE A 54 -9.97 7.33 14.14
N GLN A 55 -10.94 7.10 13.28
CA GLN A 55 -11.22 7.94 12.12
C GLN A 55 -12.71 8.26 12.06
N LEU A 56 -13.03 9.43 11.50
CA LEU A 56 -14.39 9.82 11.17
C LEU A 56 -14.60 9.59 9.68
N LEU A 57 -15.60 8.78 9.35
CA LEU A 57 -16.03 8.55 7.98
C LEU A 57 -17.35 9.27 7.72
N ALA A 58 -17.46 9.96 6.59
CA ALA A 58 -18.71 10.48 6.10
C ALA A 58 -19.68 9.35 5.69
N LYS A 59 -20.96 9.67 5.48
CA LYS A 59 -22.00 8.70 5.05
C LYS A 59 -21.60 7.91 3.80
N ASN A 60 -20.85 8.55 2.90
CA ASN A 60 -20.34 7.92 1.67
C ASN A 60 -19.17 6.96 1.91
N GLY A 61 -18.57 6.91 3.11
CA GLY A 61 -17.43 6.07 3.47
C GLY A 61 -16.05 6.76 3.37
N GLU A 62 -16.01 8.00 2.90
CA GLU A 62 -14.80 8.83 2.81
C GLU A 62 -14.29 9.23 4.18
N ARG A 63 -12.97 9.15 4.40
CA ARG A 63 -12.33 9.59 5.64
C ARG A 63 -12.27 11.11 5.65
N VAL A 64 -12.79 11.72 6.69
CA VAL A 64 -12.84 13.20 6.83
C VAL A 64 -12.04 13.72 8.02
N LEU A 65 -11.66 12.84 8.95
CA LEU A 65 -10.80 13.17 10.09
C LEU A 65 -10.11 11.91 10.59
N ALA A 66 -8.84 12.01 10.99
CA ALA A 66 -8.09 10.95 11.66
C ALA A 66 -7.59 11.45 13.02
N SER A 67 -7.42 10.54 13.98
CA SER A 67 -6.89 10.85 15.30
C SER A 67 -5.38 10.65 15.38
N GLU A 68 -4.78 11.21 16.42
CA GLU A 68 -3.46 10.78 16.90
C GLU A 68 -3.52 9.39 17.55
N ALA A 69 -2.34 8.86 17.94
CA ALA A 69 -2.18 7.58 18.63
C ALA A 69 -2.67 7.64 20.08
N TYR A 70 -3.36 6.60 20.53
CA TYR A 70 -3.78 6.40 21.92
C TYR A 70 -3.23 5.10 22.47
N THR A 71 -2.82 5.09 23.74
CA THR A 71 -2.33 3.88 24.41
C THR A 71 -3.44 2.88 24.79
N SER A 72 -4.71 3.24 24.61
CA SER A 72 -5.84 2.35 24.90
C SER A 72 -7.09 2.69 24.09
N LEU A 73 -7.92 1.67 23.82
CA LEU A 73 -9.23 1.82 23.20
C LEU A 73 -10.14 2.81 23.97
N SER A 74 -10.07 2.78 25.30
CA SER A 74 -10.80 3.72 26.15
C SER A 74 -10.34 5.17 25.92
N GLY A 75 -9.04 5.39 25.76
CA GLY A 75 -8.47 6.68 25.37
C GLY A 75 -9.02 7.16 24.03
N ALA A 76 -8.99 6.31 23.00
CA ALA A 76 -9.55 6.64 21.69
C ALA A 76 -11.05 6.98 21.77
N LYS A 77 -11.83 6.26 22.59
CA LYS A 77 -13.26 6.58 22.84
C LYS A 77 -13.49 7.94 23.50
N ASN A 78 -12.61 8.33 24.42
CA ASN A 78 -12.63 9.67 25.00
C ASN A 78 -12.26 10.74 23.97
N GLY A 79 -11.27 10.47 23.11
CA GLY A 79 -10.93 11.32 21.97
C GLY A 79 -12.11 11.54 21.03
N MET A 80 -12.82 10.48 20.64
CA MET A 80 -14.05 10.57 19.83
C MET A 80 -15.13 11.45 20.50
N THR A 81 -15.28 11.33 21.83
CA THR A 81 -16.21 12.16 22.61
C THR A 81 -15.81 13.63 22.57
N SER A 82 -14.50 13.91 22.64
CA SER A 82 -13.96 15.26 22.48
C SER A 82 -14.23 15.81 21.07
N VAL A 83 -14.04 14.99 20.02
CA VAL A 83 -14.32 15.39 18.63
C VAL A 83 -15.80 15.70 18.45
N LYS A 84 -16.72 14.88 18.96
CA LYS A 84 -18.17 15.16 18.90
C LYS A 84 -18.53 16.48 19.57
N LYS A 85 -17.92 16.77 20.72
CA LYS A 85 -18.18 18.00 21.49
C LYS A 85 -17.65 19.25 20.80
N ASN A 86 -16.43 19.21 20.27
CA ASN A 86 -15.74 20.39 19.75
C ASN A 86 -15.89 20.56 18.24
N GLY A 87 -16.06 19.48 17.48
CA GLY A 87 -16.08 19.48 16.02
C GLY A 87 -17.34 20.09 15.40
N VAL A 88 -18.37 20.41 16.18
CA VAL A 88 -19.51 21.23 15.73
C VAL A 88 -19.26 22.74 15.86
N ILE A 89 -18.10 23.16 16.36
CA ILE A 89 -17.72 24.55 16.60
C ILE A 89 -16.67 24.97 15.57
N GLU A 90 -17.06 25.78 14.59
CA GLU A 90 -16.16 26.22 13.49
C GLU A 90 -14.86 26.87 13.99
N ALA A 91 -14.94 27.66 15.07
CA ALA A 91 -13.77 28.30 15.69
C ALA A 91 -12.75 27.34 16.33
N ARG A 92 -13.03 26.03 16.38
CA ARG A 92 -12.10 25.00 16.85
C ARG A 92 -11.30 24.36 15.72
N TYR A 93 -11.55 24.74 14.48
CA TYR A 93 -10.76 24.31 13.33
C TYR A 93 -9.67 25.32 13.04
N GLU A 94 -8.45 24.82 12.90
CA GLU A 94 -7.28 25.59 12.47
C GLU A 94 -6.87 25.09 11.09
N VAL A 95 -7.11 25.91 10.05
CA VAL A 95 -6.66 25.60 8.68
C VAL A 95 -5.22 26.07 8.53
N LEU A 96 -4.35 25.13 8.16
CA LEU A 96 -2.91 25.28 8.11
C LEU A 96 -2.41 24.96 6.69
N SER A 97 -1.22 25.45 6.35
CA SER A 97 -0.48 25.06 5.15
C SER A 97 0.71 24.19 5.52
N THR A 98 1.01 23.21 4.69
CA THR A 98 2.27 22.46 4.66
C THR A 98 3.37 23.30 4.01
N ASP A 99 4.62 22.94 4.23
CA ASP A 99 5.76 23.58 3.55
C ASP A 99 5.70 23.37 2.02
N GLY A 100 5.10 22.27 1.57
CA GLY A 100 4.79 21.97 0.17
C GLY A 100 3.63 22.77 -0.45
N GLY A 101 3.01 23.68 0.28
CA GLY A 101 1.94 24.56 -0.21
C GLY A 101 0.55 23.92 -0.28
N GLU A 102 0.39 22.68 0.17
CA GLU A 102 -0.91 22.06 0.41
C GLU A 102 -1.52 22.54 1.73
N PHE A 103 -2.82 22.40 1.90
CA PHE A 103 -3.58 22.86 3.06
C PHE A 103 -4.19 21.68 3.82
N TYR A 104 -4.22 21.74 5.14
CA TYR A 104 -4.93 20.77 5.97
C TYR A 104 -5.60 21.52 7.11
N PHE A 105 -6.35 20.83 7.97
CA PHE A 105 -6.86 21.43 9.19
C PHE A 105 -6.71 20.51 10.39
N ASN A 106 -6.51 21.13 11.55
CA ASN A 106 -6.58 20.48 12.85
C ASN A 106 -7.89 20.85 13.53
N LEU A 107 -8.53 19.88 14.17
CA LEU A 107 -9.60 20.12 15.13
C LEU A 107 -9.01 20.17 16.54
N LEU A 108 -9.30 21.24 17.26
CA LEU A 108 -8.78 21.50 18.59
C LEU A 108 -9.82 21.22 19.69
N ALA A 109 -9.36 20.67 20.80
CA ALA A 109 -10.14 20.56 22.03
C ALA A 109 -10.29 21.93 22.75
N GLY A 110 -11.12 21.96 23.78
CA GLY A 110 -11.34 23.12 24.64
C GLY A 110 -10.04 23.71 25.22
N ASN A 111 -9.07 22.85 25.51
CA ASN A 111 -7.74 23.17 26.05
C ASN A 111 -6.68 23.46 24.97
N GLY A 112 -7.04 23.48 23.68
CA GLY A 112 -6.12 23.75 22.58
C GLY A 112 -5.32 22.55 22.05
N GLN A 113 -5.50 21.35 22.61
CA GLN A 113 -4.85 20.15 22.07
C GLN A 113 -5.49 19.73 20.75
N VAL A 114 -4.68 19.24 19.80
CA VAL A 114 -5.17 18.60 18.58
C VAL A 114 -5.90 17.30 18.95
N ILE A 115 -7.10 17.11 18.43
CA ILE A 115 -7.93 15.91 18.65
C ILE A 115 -8.36 15.23 17.34
N GLY A 116 -7.92 15.79 16.22
CA GLY A 116 -7.98 15.15 14.91
C GLY A 116 -7.45 16.05 13.82
N SER A 117 -6.96 15.45 12.76
CA SER A 117 -6.38 16.15 11.61
C SER A 117 -7.01 15.63 10.32
N SER A 118 -7.08 16.51 9.32
CA SER A 118 -7.53 16.16 7.98
C SER A 118 -6.41 15.59 7.12
N GLU A 119 -6.76 15.09 5.94
CA GLU A 119 -5.80 14.93 4.85
C GLU A 119 -5.36 16.29 4.31
N THR A 120 -4.35 16.31 3.42
CA THR A 120 -3.94 17.52 2.71
C THR A 120 -4.84 17.79 1.50
N TYR A 121 -4.94 19.06 1.14
CA TYR A 121 -5.77 19.59 0.07
C TYR A 121 -4.96 20.57 -0.77
N THR A 122 -5.14 20.54 -2.08
CA THR A 122 -4.40 21.42 -3.00
C THR A 122 -4.74 22.90 -2.89
N THR A 123 -5.82 23.28 -2.19
CA THR A 123 -6.21 24.68 -1.99
C THR A 123 -6.85 24.89 -0.63
N GLN A 124 -6.68 26.07 -0.05
CA GLN A 124 -7.31 26.46 1.22
C GLN A 124 -8.83 26.33 1.16
N ALA A 125 -9.45 26.74 0.06
CA ALA A 125 -10.90 26.64 -0.13
C ALA A 125 -11.40 25.18 -0.13
N ASN A 126 -10.57 24.20 -0.50
CA ASN A 126 -10.92 22.79 -0.38
C ASN A 126 -10.89 22.34 1.08
N ALA A 127 -9.86 22.73 1.85
CA ALA A 127 -9.76 22.45 3.27
C ALA A 127 -10.93 23.06 4.07
N GLU A 128 -11.30 24.32 3.80
CA GLU A 128 -12.44 24.99 4.42
C GLU A 128 -13.78 24.32 4.09
N ARG A 129 -13.94 23.80 2.86
CA ARG A 129 -15.12 23.00 2.50
C ARG A 129 -15.15 21.68 3.27
N ALA A 130 -14.00 21.04 3.45
CA ALA A 130 -13.90 19.81 4.21
C ALA A 130 -14.19 20.01 5.72
N VAL A 131 -13.84 21.15 6.31
CA VAL A 131 -14.28 21.53 7.67
C VAL A 131 -15.82 21.50 7.77
N LYS A 132 -16.52 22.09 6.80
CA LYS A 132 -17.99 22.07 6.76
C LYS A 132 -18.54 20.66 6.64
N THR A 133 -17.87 19.80 5.86
CA THR A 133 -18.21 18.38 5.77
C THR A 133 -18.04 17.67 7.12
N VAL A 134 -16.94 17.87 7.85
CA VAL A 134 -16.74 17.28 9.18
C VAL A 134 -17.85 17.73 10.15
N MET A 135 -18.17 19.03 10.18
CA MET A 135 -19.23 19.57 11.02
C MET A 135 -20.60 18.93 10.69
N GLU A 136 -20.91 18.73 9.42
CA GLU A 136 -22.15 18.07 8.98
C GLU A 136 -22.18 16.58 9.37
N VAL A 137 -21.07 15.87 9.17
CA VAL A 137 -20.92 14.47 9.57
C VAL A 137 -21.10 14.28 11.07
N LEU A 138 -20.66 15.25 11.88
CA LEU A 138 -20.77 15.23 13.34
C LEU A 138 -22.15 15.58 13.90
N ARG A 139 -23.15 15.91 13.06
CA ARG A 139 -24.53 16.17 13.53
C ARG A 139 -25.19 14.94 14.12
N ASN A 140 -25.03 13.77 13.49
CA ASN A 140 -25.56 12.50 13.97
C ASN A 140 -24.63 11.32 13.63
N PRO A 141 -23.40 11.28 14.19
CA PRO A 141 -22.45 10.23 13.90
C PRO A 141 -22.73 8.98 14.74
N THR A 142 -22.71 7.82 14.10
CA THR A 142 -22.65 6.55 14.83
C THR A 142 -21.22 6.25 15.26
N SER A 143 -21.04 5.30 16.17
CA SER A 143 -19.71 4.84 16.57
C SER A 143 -19.70 3.33 16.58
N ALA A 144 -18.75 2.75 15.86
CA ALA A 144 -18.52 1.31 15.84
C ALA A 144 -17.03 1.07 16.09
N ALA A 145 -16.73 0.00 16.83
CA ALA A 145 -15.40 -0.59 16.69
C ALA A 145 -15.33 -1.19 15.28
N VAL A 146 -14.20 -1.09 14.59
CA VAL A 146 -14.01 -1.91 13.40
C VAL A 146 -13.92 -3.34 13.90
N GLU A 147 -14.92 -4.15 13.57
CA GLU A 147 -14.86 -5.59 13.81
C GLU A 147 -13.69 -6.15 12.99
N GLU A 148 -12.84 -6.95 13.64
CA GLU A 148 -11.74 -7.67 12.99
C GLU A 148 -12.31 -8.80 12.13
N ASP A 149 -12.85 -8.44 10.97
CA ASP A 149 -13.44 -9.36 9.98
C ASP A 149 -12.45 -9.71 8.86
N GLY A 150 -11.17 -9.76 9.21
CA GLY A 150 -10.08 -10.02 8.28
C GLY A 150 -9.85 -8.92 7.24
N PRO A 151 -8.87 -9.13 6.35
CA PRO A 151 -8.59 -8.20 5.27
C PRO A 151 -9.73 -8.17 4.25
N ARG A 152 -9.99 -7.00 3.65
CA ARG A 152 -11.08 -6.84 2.68
C ARG A 152 -10.95 -5.59 1.82
N PHE A 153 -11.58 -5.63 0.65
CA PHE A 153 -11.78 -4.43 -0.16
C PHE A 153 -13.10 -3.74 0.18
N GLU A 154 -13.07 -2.41 0.23
CA GLU A 154 -14.26 -1.58 0.40
C GLU A 154 -14.33 -0.54 -0.73
N THR A 155 -15.48 -0.43 -1.39
CA THR A 155 -15.75 0.64 -2.38
C THR A 155 -16.54 1.79 -1.75
N PHE A 156 -16.21 3.03 -2.11
CA PHE A 156 -16.92 4.22 -1.66
C PHE A 156 -16.99 5.28 -2.77
N VAL A 157 -17.86 6.28 -2.63
CA VAL A 157 -17.98 7.40 -3.59
C VAL A 157 -17.47 8.68 -2.95
N GLY A 158 -16.41 9.28 -3.47
CA GLY A 158 -15.84 10.51 -2.92
C GLY A 158 -16.69 11.74 -3.20
N ALA A 159 -16.36 12.87 -2.57
CA ALA A 159 -17.03 14.15 -2.79
C ALA A 159 -17.00 14.62 -4.26
N ASP A 160 -16.02 14.17 -5.05
CA ASP A 160 -15.91 14.44 -6.49
C ASP A 160 -16.82 13.56 -7.36
N LYS A 161 -17.68 12.73 -6.73
CA LYS A 161 -18.61 11.78 -7.35
C LYS A 161 -17.94 10.64 -8.10
N LYS A 162 -16.63 10.42 -7.92
CA LYS A 162 -15.94 9.23 -8.41
C LYS A 162 -16.06 8.08 -7.42
N THR A 163 -15.99 6.87 -7.93
CA THR A 163 -15.92 5.65 -7.12
C THR A 163 -14.47 5.32 -6.82
N TYR A 164 -14.16 5.00 -5.58
CA TYR A 164 -12.85 4.60 -5.10
C TYR A 164 -12.96 3.22 -4.45
N PHE A 165 -11.83 2.54 -4.30
CA PHE A 165 -11.71 1.42 -3.39
C PHE A 165 -10.52 1.59 -2.47
N ARG A 166 -10.55 0.86 -1.36
CA ARG A 166 -9.43 0.70 -0.44
C ARG A 166 -9.30 -0.74 0.00
N LEU A 167 -8.07 -1.16 0.27
CA LEU A 167 -7.76 -2.40 0.96
C LEU A 167 -7.62 -2.12 2.45
N ARG A 168 -8.32 -2.90 3.27
CA ARG A 168 -8.11 -2.94 4.71
C ARG A 168 -7.35 -4.19 5.11
N ALA A 169 -6.42 -4.02 6.05
CA ALA A 169 -5.81 -5.13 6.77
C ALA A 169 -6.78 -5.72 7.81
N GLY A 170 -6.44 -6.86 8.40
CA GLY A 170 -7.28 -7.54 9.40
C GLY A 170 -7.59 -6.71 10.64
N ASN A 171 -6.68 -5.80 11.03
CA ASN A 171 -6.88 -4.83 12.11
C ASN A 171 -7.79 -3.64 11.73
N GLY A 172 -8.31 -3.62 10.50
CA GLY A 172 -9.18 -2.57 9.99
C GLY A 172 -8.45 -1.34 9.41
N ARG A 173 -7.12 -1.24 9.52
CA ARG A 173 -6.34 -0.12 8.95
C ARG A 173 -6.42 -0.13 7.42
N ILE A 174 -6.47 1.05 6.82
CA ILE A 174 -6.39 1.22 5.37
C ILE A 174 -4.94 1.09 4.95
N VAL A 175 -4.63 0.14 4.06
CA VAL A 175 -3.24 -0.13 3.63
C VAL A 175 -3.00 0.17 2.15
N VAL A 176 -4.05 0.18 1.33
CA VAL A 176 -3.99 0.61 -0.07
C VAL A 176 -5.23 1.43 -0.39
N GLN A 177 -5.06 2.49 -1.17
CA GLN A 177 -6.16 3.28 -1.73
C GLN A 177 -6.01 3.43 -3.25
N SER A 178 -7.14 3.42 -3.96
CA SER A 178 -7.17 3.59 -5.40
C SER A 178 -7.26 5.06 -5.81
N GLN A 179 -7.02 5.32 -7.10
CA GLN A 179 -7.50 6.50 -7.78
C GLN A 179 -9.05 6.51 -7.90
N GLY A 180 -9.61 7.65 -8.31
CA GLY A 180 -11.04 7.79 -8.57
C GLY A 180 -11.44 7.24 -9.94
N TYR A 181 -12.44 6.37 -9.96
CA TYR A 181 -13.06 5.77 -11.14
C TYR A 181 -14.39 6.45 -11.48
N THR A 182 -14.75 6.49 -12.75
CA THR A 182 -16.04 7.04 -13.20
C THR A 182 -17.22 6.10 -12.94
N SER A 183 -16.98 4.84 -12.57
CA SER A 183 -18.02 3.86 -12.29
C SER A 183 -17.59 2.81 -11.25
N LYS A 184 -18.58 2.18 -10.61
CA LYS A 184 -18.37 1.04 -9.71
C LYS A 184 -17.74 -0.17 -10.42
N SER A 185 -18.12 -0.44 -11.66
CA SER A 185 -17.51 -1.52 -12.45
C SER A 185 -16.03 -1.25 -12.74
N GLY A 186 -15.64 0.01 -12.97
CA GLY A 186 -14.24 0.38 -13.13
C GLY A 186 -13.44 0.17 -11.84
N ALA A 187 -14.00 0.54 -10.69
CA ALA A 187 -13.39 0.27 -9.39
C ALA A 187 -13.23 -1.24 -9.13
N GLN A 188 -14.23 -2.06 -9.50
CA GLN A 188 -14.12 -3.52 -9.39
C GLN A 188 -13.00 -4.09 -10.26
N GLY A 189 -12.87 -3.66 -11.51
CA GLY A 189 -11.74 -4.06 -12.35
C GLY A 189 -10.38 -3.61 -11.79
N GLY A 190 -10.36 -2.47 -11.09
CA GLY A 190 -9.19 -2.03 -10.33
C GLY A 190 -8.85 -2.95 -9.16
N ILE A 191 -9.85 -3.37 -8.38
CA ILE A 191 -9.69 -4.37 -7.30
C ILE A 191 -9.14 -5.67 -7.86
N ASP A 192 -9.72 -6.18 -8.95
CA ASP A 192 -9.27 -7.42 -9.59
C ASP A 192 -7.83 -7.29 -10.08
N SER A 193 -7.46 -6.14 -10.65
CA SER A 193 -6.08 -5.85 -11.04
C SER A 193 -5.13 -5.82 -9.84
N VAL A 194 -5.53 -5.25 -8.69
CA VAL A 194 -4.70 -5.22 -7.48
C VAL A 194 -4.54 -6.63 -6.92
N LYS A 195 -5.60 -7.45 -6.91
CA LYS A 195 -5.52 -8.86 -6.51
C LYS A 195 -4.55 -9.65 -7.38
N THR A 196 -4.58 -9.46 -8.70
CA THR A 196 -3.70 -10.18 -9.63
C THR A 196 -2.25 -9.70 -9.58
N ASN A 197 -2.01 -8.39 -9.51
CA ASN A 197 -0.64 -7.86 -9.62
C ASN A 197 0.02 -7.62 -8.25
N GLY A 198 -0.75 -7.40 -7.19
CA GLY A 198 -0.19 -7.10 -5.87
C GLY A 198 0.26 -8.32 -5.07
N ILE A 199 0.17 -9.53 -5.65
CA ILE A 199 0.85 -10.72 -5.11
C ILE A 199 2.29 -10.88 -5.64
N ASP A 200 2.64 -10.13 -6.69
CA ASP A 200 3.96 -10.10 -7.33
C ASP A 200 4.77 -8.95 -6.74
N ALA A 201 5.89 -9.26 -6.08
CA ALA A 201 6.69 -8.26 -5.35
C ALA A 201 7.28 -7.21 -6.30
N SER A 202 7.60 -7.58 -7.53
CA SER A 202 8.15 -6.66 -8.54
C SER A 202 7.12 -5.66 -9.11
N ARG A 203 5.86 -5.73 -8.67
CA ARG A 203 4.81 -4.76 -9.02
C ARG A 203 4.68 -3.63 -8.02
N PHE A 204 5.42 -3.68 -6.92
CA PHE A 204 5.56 -2.60 -5.97
C PHE A 204 6.70 -1.71 -6.43
N GLU A 205 6.42 -0.41 -6.51
CA GLU A 205 7.42 0.62 -6.75
C GLU A 205 7.45 1.50 -5.51
N VAL A 206 8.57 1.50 -4.80
CA VAL A 206 8.80 2.36 -3.64
C VAL A 206 9.50 3.63 -4.10
N PHE A 207 9.02 4.79 -3.65
CA PHE A 207 9.63 6.07 -3.97
C PHE A 207 9.45 7.06 -2.84
N GLU A 208 10.30 8.09 -2.83
CA GLU A 208 10.20 9.23 -1.94
C GLU A 208 9.20 10.25 -2.51
N GLY A 209 8.18 10.58 -1.72
CA GLY A 209 7.24 11.65 -1.99
C GLY A 209 7.76 13.02 -1.56
N ALA A 210 6.85 13.97 -1.34
CA ALA A 210 7.23 15.28 -0.82
C ALA A 210 7.75 15.17 0.63
N ASP A 211 8.61 16.11 1.02
CA ASP A 211 9.08 16.29 2.41
C ASP A 211 9.83 15.08 3.01
N GLY A 212 10.45 14.24 2.17
CA GLY A 212 11.26 13.09 2.60
C GLY A 212 10.44 11.88 3.05
N GLN A 213 9.11 11.91 2.91
CA GLN A 213 8.26 10.77 3.25
C GLN A 213 8.24 9.74 2.13
N HIS A 214 8.16 8.45 2.47
CA HIS A 214 8.17 7.37 1.49
C HIS A 214 6.79 6.74 1.31
N THR A 215 6.49 6.28 0.10
CA THR A 215 5.26 5.51 -0.16
C THR A 215 5.50 4.51 -1.30
N PHE A 216 4.56 3.59 -1.50
CA PHE A 216 4.61 2.63 -2.59
C PHE A 216 3.42 2.77 -3.53
N ARG A 217 3.63 2.35 -4.78
CA ARG A 217 2.58 2.18 -5.79
C ARG A 217 2.52 0.73 -6.23
N ILE A 218 1.32 0.24 -6.48
CA ILE A 218 1.12 -1.04 -7.15
C ILE A 218 0.87 -0.76 -8.62
N ARG A 219 1.63 -1.42 -9.51
CA ARG A 219 1.52 -1.30 -10.95
C ARG A 219 0.84 -2.51 -11.58
N ALA A 220 -0.08 -2.26 -12.50
CA ALA A 220 -0.59 -3.29 -13.39
C ALA A 220 0.46 -3.70 -14.43
N SER A 221 0.25 -4.83 -15.11
CA SER A 221 1.16 -5.30 -16.17
C SER A 221 1.33 -4.30 -17.34
N ASN A 222 0.38 -3.38 -17.52
CA ASN A 222 0.45 -2.29 -18.51
C ASN A 222 1.13 -1.01 -17.98
N GLY A 223 1.76 -1.07 -16.80
CA GLY A 223 2.48 0.04 -16.17
C GLY A 223 1.60 1.05 -15.43
N LYS A 224 0.27 0.96 -15.51
CA LYS A 224 -0.63 1.89 -14.81
C LYS A 224 -0.62 1.66 -13.31
N ILE A 225 -0.66 2.75 -12.54
CA ILE A 225 -0.85 2.70 -11.09
C ILE A 225 -2.29 2.27 -10.80
N ILE A 226 -2.43 1.23 -9.98
CA ILE A 226 -3.73 0.64 -9.59
C ILE A 226 -3.98 0.69 -8.08
N GLY A 227 -2.95 1.02 -7.29
CA GLY A 227 -3.06 1.24 -5.85
C GLY A 227 -1.90 2.08 -5.35
N ARG A 228 -2.12 2.79 -4.25
CA ARG A 228 -1.10 3.56 -3.53
C ARG A 228 -1.16 3.20 -2.04
N GLY A 229 0.01 3.04 -1.43
CA GLY A 229 0.14 2.91 0.01
C GLY A 229 -0.05 4.23 0.75
N GLU A 230 -0.01 4.16 2.08
CA GLU A 230 0.11 5.35 2.93
C GLU A 230 1.54 5.93 2.86
N MET A 231 1.74 7.11 3.47
CA MET A 231 3.06 7.73 3.60
C MET A 231 3.74 7.22 4.87
N TYR A 232 5.05 6.99 4.80
CA TYR A 232 5.89 6.47 5.88
C TYR A 232 7.08 7.40 6.10
N ALA A 233 7.49 7.54 7.36
CA ALA A 233 8.61 8.41 7.74
C ALA A 233 9.98 7.84 7.38
N SER A 234 10.06 6.54 7.09
CA SER A 234 11.32 5.86 6.77
C SER A 234 11.19 4.94 5.58
N LYS A 235 12.31 4.78 4.88
CA LYS A 235 12.45 3.87 3.74
C LYS A 235 12.21 2.41 4.13
N SER A 236 12.76 1.95 5.26
CA SER A 236 12.48 0.59 5.74
C SER A 236 10.98 0.39 6.06
N GLY A 237 10.32 1.38 6.65
CA GLY A 237 8.89 1.29 6.98
C GLY A 237 7.98 1.13 5.75
N VAL A 238 8.29 1.80 4.64
CA VAL A 238 7.51 1.61 3.40
C VAL A 238 7.75 0.25 2.74
N PHE A 239 8.97 -0.31 2.84
CA PHE A 239 9.29 -1.65 2.33
C PHE A 239 8.54 -2.72 3.13
N GLU A 240 8.55 -2.62 4.45
CA GLU A 240 7.78 -3.50 5.35
C GLU A 240 6.28 -3.40 5.07
N ALA A 241 5.76 -2.19 4.84
CA ALA A 241 4.36 -1.99 4.50
C ALA A 241 3.97 -2.59 3.15
N ALA A 242 4.80 -2.44 2.11
CA ALA A 242 4.58 -3.04 0.80
C ALA A 242 4.61 -4.58 0.89
N ALA A 243 5.58 -5.15 1.61
CA ALA A 243 5.62 -6.59 1.89
C ALA A 243 4.37 -7.06 2.63
N ARG A 244 3.92 -6.32 3.65
CA ARG A 244 2.69 -6.67 4.39
C ARG A 244 1.44 -6.63 3.51
N VAL A 245 1.35 -5.66 2.59
CA VAL A 245 0.25 -5.57 1.63
C VAL A 245 0.26 -6.74 0.66
N ARG A 246 1.43 -7.18 0.18
CA ARG A 246 1.56 -8.39 -0.63
C ARG A 246 1.00 -9.60 0.12
N GLU A 247 1.38 -9.80 1.37
CA GLU A 247 0.88 -10.93 2.18
C GLU A 247 -0.64 -10.88 2.38
N ILE A 248 -1.19 -9.70 2.65
CA ILE A 248 -2.65 -9.51 2.74
C ILE A 248 -3.34 -9.89 1.42
N LEU A 249 -2.75 -9.55 0.27
CA LEU A 249 -3.31 -9.86 -1.04
C LEU A 249 -3.20 -11.36 -1.36
N ARG A 250 -2.12 -12.03 -0.95
CA ARG A 250 -1.96 -13.47 -1.06
C ARG A 250 -3.02 -14.21 -0.23
N GLU A 251 -3.25 -13.77 1.01
CA GLU A 251 -4.33 -14.28 1.87
C GLU A 251 -5.71 -14.09 1.21
N LEU A 252 -6.03 -12.86 0.76
CA LEU A 252 -7.31 -12.53 0.13
C LEU A 252 -7.61 -13.29 -1.16
N THR A 253 -6.57 -13.73 -1.86
CA THR A 253 -6.69 -14.45 -3.12
C THR A 253 -6.56 -15.96 -2.94
N ASN A 254 -6.23 -16.44 -1.73
CA ASN A 254 -5.80 -17.82 -1.49
C ASN A 254 -4.71 -18.23 -2.49
N ALA A 255 -3.72 -17.36 -2.69
CA ALA A 255 -2.62 -17.63 -3.60
C ALA A 255 -1.76 -18.78 -3.07
N ASP A 256 -1.43 -19.73 -3.93
CA ASP A 256 -0.40 -20.74 -3.65
C ASP A 256 0.97 -20.07 -3.47
N GLU A 257 1.89 -20.75 -2.77
CA GLU A 257 3.29 -20.31 -2.70
C GLU A 257 3.87 -20.10 -4.11
N PRO A 258 4.66 -19.03 -4.33
CA PRO A 258 5.20 -18.75 -5.66
C PRO A 258 6.18 -19.86 -6.04
N SER A 259 6.03 -20.38 -7.25
CA SER A 259 6.97 -21.37 -7.79
C SER A 259 8.31 -20.71 -8.13
N ASP A 260 9.36 -21.51 -8.29
CA ASP A 260 10.65 -21.02 -8.78
C ASP A 260 10.55 -20.29 -10.14
N THR A 261 9.58 -20.68 -10.97
CA THR A 261 9.32 -20.00 -12.26
C THR A 261 8.74 -18.60 -12.05
N ASP A 262 7.84 -18.44 -11.08
CA ASP A 262 7.27 -17.13 -10.74
C ASP A 262 8.35 -16.25 -10.12
N ILE A 263 9.11 -16.78 -9.15
CA ILE A 263 10.22 -16.07 -8.47
C ILE A 263 11.27 -15.61 -9.47
N ARG A 264 11.65 -16.48 -10.42
CA ARG A 264 12.56 -16.11 -11.51
C ARG A 264 12.04 -14.91 -12.29
N ALA A 265 10.77 -14.93 -12.69
CA ALA A 265 10.17 -13.87 -13.46
C ALA A 265 10.07 -12.54 -12.69
N GLU A 266 9.90 -12.59 -11.37
CA GLU A 266 9.95 -11.40 -10.50
C GLU A 266 11.38 -10.85 -10.38
N ILE A 267 12.36 -11.71 -10.08
CA ILE A 267 13.76 -11.32 -9.94
C ILE A 267 14.32 -10.74 -11.24
N GLU A 268 14.11 -11.41 -12.38
CA GLU A 268 14.59 -10.92 -13.68
C GLU A 268 13.97 -9.55 -14.04
N ARG A 269 12.71 -9.31 -13.65
CA ARG A 269 12.05 -8.01 -13.85
C ARG A 269 12.63 -6.93 -12.97
N ALA A 270 12.91 -7.22 -11.71
CA ALA A 270 13.52 -6.27 -10.78
C ALA A 270 14.98 -5.97 -11.15
N ALA A 271 15.71 -6.96 -11.66
CA ALA A 271 17.09 -6.80 -12.13
C ALA A 271 17.22 -6.08 -13.49
N THR A 272 16.12 -5.91 -14.23
CA THR A 272 16.16 -5.34 -15.58
C THR A 272 16.68 -3.89 -15.57
N GLY A 273 17.82 -3.67 -16.22
CA GLY A 273 18.44 -2.34 -16.32
C GLY A 273 19.08 -1.87 -15.01
N LEU A 274 19.36 -2.78 -14.09
CA LEU A 274 20.17 -2.56 -12.89
C LEU A 274 21.57 -3.13 -13.10
N THR A 275 22.59 -2.33 -12.77
CA THR A 275 23.99 -2.76 -12.73
C THR A 275 24.56 -2.57 -11.34
N TYR A 276 25.51 -3.39 -10.95
CA TYR A 276 26.28 -3.19 -9.72
C TYR A 276 27.42 -2.20 -10.00
N MET A 277 27.46 -1.11 -9.23
CA MET A 277 28.45 -0.05 -9.41
C MET A 277 29.76 -0.44 -8.71
N SER A 278 30.78 -0.80 -9.50
CA SER A 278 32.17 -0.98 -9.06
C SER A 278 33.10 -0.12 -9.92
N GLU A 279 34.35 -0.52 -10.19
CA GLU A 279 35.12 0.14 -11.26
C GLU A 279 34.51 -0.08 -12.66
N SER A 280 33.68 -1.11 -12.81
CA SER A 280 32.86 -1.35 -13.99
C SER A 280 31.43 -1.74 -13.61
N ASP A 281 30.51 -1.56 -14.57
CA ASP A 281 29.08 -1.80 -14.41
C ASP A 281 28.72 -3.21 -14.90
N TYR A 282 28.32 -4.08 -13.97
CA TYR A 282 27.91 -5.44 -14.29
C TYR A 282 26.44 -5.69 -13.96
N PRO A 283 25.67 -6.33 -14.86
CA PRO A 283 24.26 -6.61 -14.62
C PRO A 283 24.07 -7.69 -13.56
N PHE A 284 22.93 -7.64 -12.86
CA PHE A 284 22.46 -8.76 -12.05
C PHE A 284 21.81 -9.82 -12.95
N THR A 285 22.24 -11.06 -12.77
CA THR A 285 21.77 -12.22 -13.55
C THR A 285 21.15 -13.25 -12.63
N PHE A 286 20.00 -13.81 -13.02
CA PHE A 286 19.34 -14.85 -12.23
C PHE A 286 20.19 -16.13 -12.15
N VAL A 287 20.25 -16.72 -10.97
CA VAL A 287 20.88 -18.03 -10.73
C VAL A 287 19.96 -18.92 -9.90
N SER A 288 20.02 -20.23 -10.17
CA SER A 288 19.27 -21.24 -9.39
C SER A 288 19.98 -22.58 -9.41
N ALA A 289 19.87 -23.35 -8.33
CA ALA A 289 20.34 -24.72 -8.21
C ALA A 289 19.43 -25.53 -7.27
N GLU A 290 19.41 -26.85 -7.46
CA GLU A 290 18.78 -27.75 -6.49
C GLU A 290 19.51 -27.67 -5.15
N LEU A 291 18.76 -27.65 -4.05
CA LEU A 291 19.31 -27.63 -2.69
C LEU A 291 18.77 -28.83 -1.93
N ALA A 292 19.67 -29.54 -1.24
CA ALA A 292 19.27 -30.68 -0.42
C ALA A 292 18.34 -30.24 0.72
N ALA A 293 17.29 -31.02 0.97
CA ALA A 293 16.28 -30.67 1.97
C ALA A 293 16.90 -30.45 3.36
N GLY A 294 16.71 -29.25 3.92
CA GLY A 294 17.25 -28.85 5.22
C GLY A 294 18.74 -28.51 5.23
N ALA A 295 19.42 -28.48 4.08
CA ALA A 295 20.82 -28.06 3.99
C ALA A 295 20.94 -26.56 4.30
N GLU A 296 21.85 -26.19 5.20
CA GLU A 296 22.18 -24.78 5.44
C GLU A 296 22.78 -24.18 4.16
N ILE A 297 22.45 -22.93 3.87
CA ILE A 297 23.07 -22.20 2.78
C ILE A 297 24.37 -21.62 3.35
N ASP A 298 25.49 -22.18 2.91
CA ASP A 298 26.83 -21.72 3.25
C ASP A 298 27.68 -21.55 2.00
N GLU A 299 28.90 -21.05 2.19
CA GLU A 299 29.84 -20.78 1.12
C GLU A 299 30.16 -22.03 0.28
N SER A 300 30.26 -23.20 0.90
CA SER A 300 30.58 -24.45 0.21
C SER A 300 29.45 -24.89 -0.72
N VAL A 301 28.20 -24.75 -0.27
CA VAL A 301 27.00 -25.03 -1.06
C VAL A 301 26.90 -24.10 -2.26
N VAL A 302 27.13 -22.80 -2.07
CA VAL A 302 27.10 -21.81 -3.15
C VAL A 302 28.22 -22.07 -4.16
N ARG A 303 29.42 -22.40 -3.69
CA ARG A 303 30.56 -22.75 -4.55
C ARG A 303 30.26 -23.97 -5.40
N GLU A 304 29.74 -25.04 -4.81
CA GLU A 304 29.39 -26.26 -5.55
C GLU A 304 28.29 -26.00 -6.58
N ALA A 305 27.22 -25.32 -6.17
CA ALA A 305 26.07 -25.03 -7.00
C ALA A 305 26.41 -24.22 -8.26
N PHE A 306 27.31 -23.24 -8.14
CA PHE A 306 27.54 -22.25 -9.20
C PHE A 306 28.93 -22.28 -9.83
N ALA A 307 29.78 -23.27 -9.51
CA ALA A 307 31.09 -23.43 -10.14
C ALA A 307 31.01 -23.44 -11.68
N SER A 308 30.07 -24.22 -12.23
CA SER A 308 29.89 -24.29 -13.68
C SER A 308 29.45 -22.97 -14.32
N VAL A 309 28.72 -22.13 -13.58
CA VAL A 309 28.26 -20.81 -14.04
C VAL A 309 29.45 -19.85 -14.12
N VAL A 310 30.30 -19.83 -13.09
CA VAL A 310 31.49 -18.96 -13.04
C VAL A 310 32.56 -19.43 -14.02
N ASP A 311 32.85 -20.72 -14.08
CA ASP A 311 33.93 -21.26 -14.91
C ASP A 311 33.64 -21.12 -16.42
N ALA A 312 32.36 -21.04 -16.80
CA ALA A 312 31.92 -20.77 -18.16
C ALA A 312 31.95 -19.28 -18.53
N ASP A 313 32.02 -18.38 -17.55
CA ASP A 313 32.00 -16.94 -17.74
C ASP A 313 33.41 -16.44 -18.15
N PRO A 314 33.57 -15.86 -19.36
CA PRO A 314 34.86 -15.36 -19.80
C PRO A 314 35.39 -14.22 -18.92
N ASP A 315 34.48 -13.44 -18.32
CA ASP A 315 34.79 -12.19 -17.64
C ASP A 315 35.08 -12.39 -16.15
N ALA A 316 34.75 -13.55 -15.57
CA ALA A 316 34.94 -13.83 -14.15
C ALA A 316 36.35 -14.32 -13.80
N ASP A 317 36.78 -14.02 -12.57
CA ASP A 317 37.89 -14.73 -11.93
C ASP A 317 37.53 -16.23 -11.82
N LYS A 318 38.49 -17.12 -12.09
CA LYS A 318 38.24 -18.57 -12.23
C LYS A 318 39.53 -19.41 -12.10
N PRO A 319 39.41 -20.72 -11.84
CA PRO A 319 38.18 -21.47 -11.59
C PRO A 319 37.58 -21.12 -10.22
N LEU A 320 36.25 -21.18 -10.08
CA LEU A 320 35.57 -20.85 -8.83
C LEU A 320 36.11 -21.70 -7.68
N ALA A 321 36.52 -22.95 -7.93
CA ALA A 321 37.08 -23.85 -6.92
C ALA A 321 38.34 -23.29 -6.21
N ASP A 322 39.11 -22.44 -6.87
CA ASP A 322 40.40 -21.95 -6.36
C ASP A 322 40.31 -20.53 -5.75
N LEU A 323 39.14 -19.88 -5.83
CA LEU A 323 38.97 -18.49 -5.39
C LEU A 323 38.84 -18.35 -3.87
N VAL A 324 39.35 -17.24 -3.35
CA VAL A 324 39.14 -16.81 -1.97
C VAL A 324 37.69 -16.37 -1.81
N SER A 325 37.05 -16.78 -0.72
CA SER A 325 35.68 -16.40 -0.42
C SER A 325 35.55 -15.43 0.74
N MET A 326 34.51 -14.60 0.68
CA MET A 326 34.01 -13.81 1.79
C MET A 326 32.50 -13.98 1.86
N THR A 327 31.93 -13.85 3.04
CA THR A 327 30.47 -13.86 3.24
C THR A 327 30.05 -12.61 4.00
N SER A 328 28.83 -12.15 3.73
CA SER A 328 28.21 -11.03 4.43
C SER A 328 26.76 -11.39 4.72
N SER A 329 26.25 -10.89 5.84
CA SER A 329 24.83 -11.00 6.14
C SER A 329 24.02 -10.12 5.18
N TRP A 330 22.76 -10.51 5.00
CA TRP A 330 21.85 -9.70 4.20
C TRP A 330 21.60 -8.30 4.78
N GLN A 331 21.66 -8.15 6.10
CA GLN A 331 21.55 -6.84 6.72
C GLN A 331 22.76 -5.95 6.41
N GLU A 332 23.97 -6.51 6.49
CA GLU A 332 25.19 -5.78 6.12
C GLU A 332 25.19 -5.34 4.65
N TRP A 333 24.67 -6.18 3.74
CA TRP A 333 24.46 -5.78 2.33
C TRP A 333 23.54 -4.56 2.20
N LYS A 334 22.37 -4.60 2.85
CA LYS A 334 21.41 -3.49 2.77
C LYS A 334 21.99 -2.20 3.35
N ASP A 335 22.78 -2.30 4.42
CA ASP A 335 23.40 -1.17 5.13
C ASP A 335 24.59 -0.56 4.38
N ALA A 336 25.23 -1.31 3.47
CA ALA A 336 26.41 -0.83 2.72
C ALA A 336 26.11 0.24 1.65
N GLU A 337 24.83 0.60 1.48
CA GLU A 337 24.27 1.60 0.55
C GLU A 337 24.56 1.37 -0.95
N HIS A 338 25.68 0.76 -1.36
CA HIS A 338 26.04 0.36 -2.73
C HIS A 338 25.70 1.45 -3.76
N ASN A 339 24.80 1.16 -4.70
CA ASN A 339 24.31 2.09 -5.73
C ASN A 339 23.62 3.35 -5.19
N CYS A 340 23.43 3.46 -3.86
CA CYS A 340 22.80 4.61 -3.20
C CYS A 340 23.79 5.63 -2.64
N ALA A 341 25.10 5.48 -2.90
CA ALA A 341 26.14 6.32 -2.29
C ALA A 341 26.11 7.80 -2.73
N ASP A 342 25.54 8.11 -3.91
CA ASP A 342 25.41 9.49 -4.42
C ASP A 342 23.93 9.81 -4.75
N PRO A 343 23.14 10.31 -3.80
CA PRO A 343 21.74 10.64 -4.04
C PRO A 343 21.55 11.93 -4.85
N GLU A 344 22.60 12.74 -5.05
CA GLU A 344 22.52 13.99 -5.82
C GLU A 344 22.62 13.73 -7.33
N ASP A 345 23.27 12.62 -7.74
CA ASP A 345 23.27 12.17 -9.14
C ASP A 345 21.92 11.50 -9.49
N PRO A 346 21.15 12.05 -10.46
CA PRO A 346 19.87 11.48 -10.86
C PRO A 346 19.94 10.03 -11.37
N VAL A 347 21.06 9.62 -11.98
CA VAL A 347 21.27 8.26 -12.47
C VAL A 347 21.53 7.31 -11.29
N ALA A 348 22.37 7.71 -10.34
CA ALA A 348 22.63 6.92 -9.14
C ALA A 348 21.37 6.83 -8.27
N ALA A 349 20.58 7.90 -8.16
CA ALA A 349 19.29 7.87 -7.47
C ALA A 349 18.30 6.88 -8.13
N GLU A 350 18.23 6.82 -9.47
CA GLU A 350 17.39 5.83 -10.16
C GLU A 350 17.89 4.39 -9.93
N LEU A 351 19.20 4.16 -10.03
CA LEU A 351 19.81 2.85 -9.77
C LEU A 351 19.65 2.42 -8.31
N CYS A 352 19.70 3.35 -7.37
CA CYS A 352 19.42 3.11 -5.97
C CYS A 352 17.99 2.61 -5.77
N VAL A 353 16.98 3.24 -6.38
CA VAL A 353 15.58 2.77 -6.29
C VAL A 353 15.47 1.36 -6.84
N LYS A 354 16.02 1.10 -8.03
CA LYS A 354 16.02 -0.25 -8.64
C LYS A 354 16.72 -1.31 -7.80
N MET A 355 17.86 -0.97 -7.18
CA MET A 355 18.55 -1.88 -6.25
C MET A 355 17.65 -2.27 -5.09
N ARG A 356 16.93 -1.30 -4.52
CA ARG A 356 16.06 -1.53 -3.36
C ARG A 356 14.80 -2.30 -3.72
N ASP A 357 14.26 -2.08 -4.91
CA ASP A 357 13.19 -2.91 -5.47
C ASP A 357 13.66 -4.37 -5.66
N LEU A 358 14.90 -4.60 -6.14
CA LEU A 358 15.49 -5.94 -6.22
C LEU A 358 15.67 -6.58 -4.84
N GLU A 359 16.20 -5.84 -3.86
CA GLU A 359 16.33 -6.31 -2.47
C GLU A 359 14.98 -6.74 -1.90
N GLN A 360 13.92 -5.94 -2.12
CA GLN A 360 12.56 -6.27 -1.69
C GLN A 360 12.05 -7.55 -2.36
N VAL A 361 12.28 -7.72 -3.66
CA VAL A 361 11.85 -8.92 -4.39
C VAL A 361 12.56 -10.17 -3.89
N LEU A 362 13.85 -10.07 -3.54
CA LEU A 362 14.61 -11.17 -2.95
C LEU A 362 14.06 -11.52 -1.55
N GLU A 363 13.88 -10.54 -0.66
CA GLU A 363 13.33 -10.76 0.69
C GLU A 363 11.89 -11.30 0.69
N ALA A 364 11.07 -10.86 -0.26
CA ALA A 364 9.67 -11.28 -0.34
C ALA A 364 9.51 -12.72 -0.84
N ASN A 365 10.52 -13.28 -1.51
CA ASN A 365 10.45 -14.58 -2.16
C ASN A 365 11.40 -15.63 -1.57
N LEU A 366 12.45 -15.21 -0.84
CA LEU A 366 13.51 -16.10 -0.40
C LEU A 366 13.70 -16.06 1.12
N ASP A 367 13.86 -17.24 1.71
CA ASP A 367 14.24 -17.40 3.11
C ASP A 367 15.78 -17.47 3.26
N GLY A 368 16.30 -16.93 4.35
CA GLY A 368 17.73 -17.00 4.68
C GLY A 368 18.66 -16.41 3.63
N VAL A 369 18.31 -15.26 3.04
CA VAL A 369 19.17 -14.58 2.05
C VAL A 369 20.56 -14.32 2.63
N GLY A 370 21.60 -14.68 1.89
CA GLY A 370 23.00 -14.44 2.23
C GLY A 370 23.79 -13.94 1.03
N VAL A 371 24.92 -13.28 1.30
CA VAL A 371 25.80 -12.75 0.25
C VAL A 371 27.17 -13.41 0.29
N TYR A 372 27.62 -13.87 -0.87
CA TYR A 372 28.84 -14.65 -1.04
C TYR A 372 29.70 -14.03 -2.14
N TYR A 373 30.96 -13.78 -1.84
CA TYR A 373 31.92 -13.15 -2.72
C TYR A 373 33.04 -14.13 -3.03
N PHE A 374 33.49 -14.18 -4.27
CA PHE A 374 34.59 -15.04 -4.70
C PHE A 374 35.56 -14.26 -5.59
N GLY A 375 36.81 -14.07 -5.13
CA GLY A 375 37.83 -13.28 -5.82
C GLY A 375 39.16 -14.03 -5.96
N ALA A 376 40.00 -13.59 -6.90
CA ALA A 376 41.31 -14.19 -7.15
C ALA A 376 42.29 -14.08 -5.97
N ASN A 377 42.16 -13.05 -5.15
CA ASN A 377 43.01 -12.77 -3.99
C ASN A 377 42.15 -12.40 -2.77
N GLY A 378 42.79 -12.25 -1.61
CA GLY A 378 42.12 -11.79 -0.39
C GLY A 378 42.83 -12.20 0.89
N SER A 379 42.23 -11.80 2.01
CA SER A 379 42.60 -12.21 3.37
C SER A 379 41.33 -12.40 4.20
N ASP A 380 41.44 -12.85 5.45
CA ASP A 380 40.27 -13.06 6.30
C ASP A 380 39.40 -11.79 6.38
N GLY A 381 38.20 -11.85 5.80
CA GLY A 381 37.26 -10.73 5.75
C GLY A 381 37.41 -9.76 4.57
N ASN A 382 38.23 -10.07 3.55
CA ASN A 382 38.29 -9.28 2.32
C ASN A 382 38.63 -10.16 1.09
N VAL A 383 37.97 -9.89 -0.04
CA VAL A 383 38.33 -10.48 -1.34
C VAL A 383 38.73 -9.38 -2.33
N GLU A 384 39.70 -9.69 -3.18
CA GLU A 384 40.21 -8.81 -4.22
C GLU A 384 40.24 -9.58 -5.55
N GLY A 385 40.04 -8.88 -6.65
CA GLY A 385 39.92 -9.51 -7.95
C GLY A 385 39.58 -8.54 -9.06
N THR A 386 39.99 -8.91 -10.27
CA THR A 386 39.61 -8.18 -11.47
C THR A 386 38.17 -8.47 -11.89
N ALA A 387 37.55 -9.53 -11.36
CA ALA A 387 36.15 -9.85 -11.55
C ALA A 387 35.63 -10.78 -10.43
N VAL A 388 35.47 -10.20 -9.24
CA VAL A 388 34.89 -10.85 -8.06
C VAL A 388 33.45 -11.25 -8.36
N SER A 389 33.12 -12.54 -8.25
CA SER A 389 31.75 -13.02 -8.38
C SER A 389 30.99 -12.80 -7.08
N ILE A 390 29.87 -12.09 -7.15
CA ILE A 390 28.99 -11.81 -6.01
C ILE A 390 27.68 -12.57 -6.21
N PHE A 391 27.32 -13.42 -5.27
CA PHE A 391 26.05 -14.13 -5.22
C PHE A 391 25.20 -13.61 -4.08
N ILE A 392 23.94 -13.29 -4.37
CA ILE A 392 22.91 -12.97 -3.39
C ILE A 392 21.84 -14.03 -3.55
N VAL A 393 21.81 -14.99 -2.63
CA VAL A 393 21.01 -16.20 -2.78
C VAL A 393 20.32 -16.57 -1.47
N GLY A 394 19.16 -17.19 -1.60
CA GLY A 394 18.35 -17.71 -0.49
C GLY A 394 17.57 -18.94 -0.92
N ARG A 395 16.74 -19.46 -0.02
CA ARG A 395 15.90 -20.63 -0.27
C ARG A 395 14.53 -20.22 -0.79
N SER A 396 14.11 -20.74 -1.93
CA SER A 396 12.73 -20.57 -2.42
C SER A 396 11.72 -21.44 -1.65
N PRO A 397 10.41 -21.20 -1.78
CA PRO A 397 9.38 -22.07 -1.20
C PRO A 397 9.43 -23.52 -1.71
N ASP A 398 9.89 -23.73 -2.95
CA ASP A 398 10.14 -25.05 -3.53
C ASP A 398 11.39 -25.73 -2.92
N GLY A 399 12.15 -25.02 -2.09
CA GLY A 399 13.29 -25.51 -1.34
C GLY A 399 14.63 -25.39 -2.08
N ASN A 400 14.66 -24.78 -3.26
CA ASN A 400 15.86 -24.63 -4.09
C ASN A 400 16.67 -23.40 -3.69
N LEU A 401 17.96 -23.39 -4.09
CA LEU A 401 18.83 -22.23 -3.96
C LEU A 401 18.57 -21.29 -5.14
N VAL A 402 18.08 -20.08 -4.88
CA VAL A 402 17.67 -19.11 -5.91
C VAL A 402 18.21 -17.72 -5.56
N GLY A 403 18.51 -16.91 -6.58
CA GLY A 403 18.85 -15.51 -6.37
C GLY A 403 19.47 -14.85 -7.59
N VAL A 404 20.44 -13.98 -7.36
CA VAL A 404 21.16 -13.24 -8.40
C VAL A 404 22.67 -13.36 -8.25
N ARG A 405 23.36 -13.22 -9.38
CA ARG A 405 24.81 -13.06 -9.48
C ARG A 405 25.15 -11.77 -10.21
N THR A 406 26.17 -11.06 -9.72
CA THR A 406 26.82 -9.96 -10.42
C THR A 406 28.35 -10.08 -10.30
N LEU A 407 29.08 -9.19 -10.98
CA LEU A 407 30.54 -9.08 -10.87
C LEU A 407 30.93 -7.72 -10.29
N ALA A 408 32.10 -7.67 -9.67
CA ALA A 408 32.70 -6.43 -9.21
C ALA A 408 34.22 -6.44 -9.44
N ILE A 409 34.78 -5.26 -9.69
CA ILE A 409 36.23 -5.05 -9.73
C ILE A 409 36.64 -4.45 -8.40
N TRP A 410 37.43 -5.18 -7.62
CA TRP A 410 37.96 -4.78 -6.31
C TRP A 410 39.47 -4.98 -6.31
N THR A 411 40.22 -3.92 -6.63
CA THR A 411 41.69 -3.95 -6.79
C THR A 411 42.47 -3.36 -5.65
#